data_AF-A0A438D6F2-F1
#
_entry.id   AF-A0A438D6F2-F1
#
_cell.length_a   1.000
_cell.length_b   1.000
_cell.length_c   1.000
_cell.angle_alpha   90.00
_cell.angle_beta   90.00
_cell.angle_gamma   90.00
#
_symmetry.space_group_name_H-M   'P 1'
#
loop_
_entity.id
_entity.type
_entity.pdbx_description
1 polymer ?
#
loop_
_entity_poly.entity_id
_entity_poly.type
_entity_poly.pdbx_seq_one_letter_code
_entity_poly.pdbx_strand_id
1 'polypeptide(L)' 'MEEVGRLLCCLDGKKMRGDEEDRVRWVESKDGVFSVKSLYRALQPVSSASFPSKIIWMPYAQPKISFFVWEALWGRV' A
#
# COMPACT_ATOMS: atom_id res chain seq x y z
N MET A 1 -9.77 28.36 16.52
CA MET A 1 -8.95 29.34 15.76
C MET A 1 -7.46 29.00 15.78
N GLU A 2 -6.92 28.47 16.89
CA GLU A 2 -5.50 28.13 17.03
C GLU A 2 -5.00 27.06 16.04
N GLU A 3 -5.83 26.05 15.74
CA GLU A 3 -5.47 24.98 14.79
C GLU A 3 -5.28 25.49 13.37
N VAL A 4 -6.12 26.44 12.94
CA VAL A 4 -6.03 27.06 11.61
C VAL A 4 -4.76 27.89 11.47
N GLY A 5 -4.38 28.61 12.54
CA GLY A 5 -3.11 29.35 12.59
C GLY A 5 -1.89 28.45 12.49
N ARG A 6 -1.90 27.30 13.20
CA ARG A 6 -0.84 26.28 13.08
C ARG A 6 -0.75 25.73 11.66
N LEU A 7 -1.89 25.42 11.06
CA LEU A 7 -1.95 24.87 9.70
C LEU A 7 -1.40 25.87 8.67
N LEU A 8 -1.78 27.14 8.75
CA LEU A 8 -1.25 28.21 7.91
C LEU A 8 0.27 28.38 8.07
N CYS A 9 0.78 28.33 9.30
CA CYS A 9 2.22 28.40 9.56
C CYS A 9 2.99 27.19 8.98
N CYS A 10 2.39 25.99 8.98
CA CYS A 10 2.98 24.80 8.35
C CYS A 10 2.93 24.80 6.81
N LEU A 11 2.07 25.62 6.22
CA LEU A 11 1.93 25.81 4.78
C LEU A 11 2.79 26.97 4.28
N ASP A 12 3.09 27.95 5.15
CA ASP A 12 3.97 29.06 4.83
C ASP A 12 5.36 28.55 4.42
N GLY A 13 5.81 28.92 3.22
CA GLY A 13 7.07 28.43 2.62
C GLY A 13 6.99 27.13 1.81
N LYS A 14 5.86 26.40 1.80
CA LYS A 14 5.66 25.30 0.84
C LYS A 14 5.21 25.86 -0.50
N LYS A 15 6.14 25.98 -1.45
CA LYS A 15 5.82 26.35 -2.83
C LYS A 15 5.02 25.24 -3.50
N MET A 16 3.69 25.38 -3.52
CA MET A 16 2.80 24.46 -4.22
C MET A 16 2.98 24.69 -5.73
N ARG A 17 3.42 23.65 -6.45
CA ARG A 17 3.56 23.70 -7.91
C ARG A 17 2.17 23.48 -8.52
N GLY A 18 1.49 24.56 -8.87
CA GLY A 18 0.12 24.52 -9.40
C GLY A 18 -0.04 23.86 -10.78
N ASP A 19 1.05 23.45 -11.42
CA ASP A 19 1.08 22.77 -12.71
C ASP A 19 1.31 21.25 -12.57
N GLU A 20 1.52 20.76 -11.35
CA GLU A 20 1.64 19.33 -11.06
C GLU A 20 0.33 18.82 -10.47
N GLU A 21 -0.22 17.75 -11.06
CA GLU A 21 -1.35 17.03 -10.49
C GLU A 21 -1.01 16.54 -9.06
N ASP A 22 -2.00 16.54 -8.17
CA ASP A 22 -1.84 16.00 -6.82
C ASP A 22 -1.54 14.50 -6.90
N ARG A 23 -0.30 14.12 -6.62
CA ARG A 23 0.19 12.74 -6.72
C ARG A 23 0.36 12.15 -5.32
N VAL A 24 -0.47 11.17 -5.01
CA VAL A 24 -0.26 10.33 -3.83
C VAL A 24 1.02 9.52 -4.02
N ARG A 25 2.06 9.84 -3.25
CA ARG A 25 3.32 9.12 -3.28
C ARG A 25 3.17 7.78 -2.57
N TRP A 26 3.54 6.70 -3.23
CA TRP A 26 3.56 5.37 -2.65
C TRP A 26 4.77 5.23 -1.71
N VAL A 27 4.54 5.33 -0.39
CA VAL A 27 5.60 5.37 0.63
C VAL A 27 6.39 4.06 0.76
N GLU A 28 5.78 2.95 0.37
CA GLU A 28 6.41 1.63 0.41
C GLU A 28 7.40 1.39 -0.75
N SER A 29 7.56 2.36 -1.66
CA SER A 29 8.57 2.29 -2.71
C SER A 29 9.46 3.52 -2.70
N LYS A 30 10.77 3.31 -2.92
CA LYS A 30 11.79 4.37 -2.89
C LYS A 30 11.55 5.44 -3.97
N ASP A 31 11.11 5.00 -5.14
CA ASP A 31 10.75 5.86 -6.27
C ASP A 31 9.41 6.57 -6.07
N GLY A 32 8.65 6.22 -5.03
CA GLY A 32 7.34 6.82 -4.76
C GLY A 32 6.24 6.39 -5.72
N VAL A 33 6.53 5.45 -6.63
CA VAL A 33 5.59 5.00 -7.66
C VAL A 33 4.89 3.74 -7.20
N PHE A 34 3.57 3.74 -7.35
CA PHE A 34 2.79 2.53 -7.10
C PHE A 34 3.05 1.50 -8.20
N SER A 35 3.30 0.27 -7.78
CA SER A 35 3.26 -0.89 -8.67
C SER A 35 2.67 -2.08 -7.93
N VAL A 36 2.02 -2.99 -8.66
CA VAL A 36 1.51 -4.24 -8.07
C VAL A 36 2.63 -5.00 -7.36
N LYS A 37 3.84 -4.99 -7.92
CA LYS A 37 5.03 -5.62 -7.34
C LYS A 37 5.46 -4.97 -6.02
N SER A 38 5.47 -3.63 -5.94
CA SER A 38 5.83 -2.92 -4.69
C SER A 38 4.75 -3.10 -3.62
N LEU A 39 3.47 -3.16 -4.00
CA LEU A 39 2.39 -3.55 -3.09
C LEU A 39 2.61 -4.94 -2.51
N TYR A 40 2.87 -5.96 -3.34
CA TYR A 40 3.16 -7.31 -2.85
C TYR A 40 4.39 -7.39 -1.95
N ARG A 41 5.42 -6.56 -2.20
CA ARG A 41 6.60 -6.48 -1.34
C ARG A 41 6.31 -5.85 0.02
N ALA A 42 5.52 -4.79 0.06
CA ALA A 42 5.06 -4.16 1.31
C ALA A 42 4.17 -5.10 2.12
N LEU A 43 3.35 -5.88 1.41
CA LEU A 43 2.49 -6.89 1.97
C LEU A 43 3.27 -8.11 2.46
N GLN A 44 4.40 -8.46 1.84
CA GLN A 44 5.17 -9.62 2.25
C GLN A 44 5.65 -9.47 3.71
N PRO A 45 5.22 -10.35 4.64
CA PRO A 45 5.73 -10.33 6.00
C PRO A 45 7.25 -10.48 5.98
N VAL A 46 7.95 -9.68 6.79
CA VAL A 46 9.42 -9.70 6.94
C VAL A 46 9.92 -11.07 7.42
N SER A 47 9.03 -11.95 7.86
CA SER A 47 9.34 -13.34 8.20
C SER A 47 9.38 -14.22 6.95
N SER A 48 10.54 -14.82 6.74
CA SER A 48 10.91 -15.90 5.82
C SER A 48 10.09 -17.20 5.92
N ALA A 49 8.78 -17.12 6.19
CA ALA A 49 7.86 -18.21 5.89
C ALA A 49 7.57 -18.14 4.38
N SER A 50 7.91 -19.20 3.65
CA SER A 50 7.60 -19.34 2.24
C SER A 50 6.12 -19.06 2.01
N PHE A 51 5.82 -17.91 1.40
CA PHE A 51 4.47 -17.52 1.01
C PHE A 51 3.84 -18.70 0.25
N PRO A 52 2.72 -19.28 0.71
CA PRO A 52 2.17 -20.51 0.13
C PRO A 52 1.42 -20.19 -1.17
N SER A 53 2.15 -19.66 -2.15
CA SER A 53 1.66 -19.24 -3.46
C SER A 53 0.92 -20.36 -4.18
N LYS A 54 1.38 -21.62 -4.01
CA LYS A 54 0.73 -22.79 -4.60
C LYS A 54 -0.69 -23.03 -4.09
N ILE A 55 -0.97 -22.68 -2.83
CA ILE A 55 -2.30 -22.86 -2.22
C ILE A 55 -3.23 -21.72 -2.66
N ILE A 56 -2.74 -20.49 -2.71
CA ILE A 56 -3.52 -19.31 -3.12
C ILE A 56 -3.81 -19.35 -4.63
N TRP A 57 -2.80 -19.65 -5.44
CA TRP A 57 -2.88 -19.65 -6.90
C TRP A 57 -3.15 -21.03 -7.50
N MET A 58 -3.91 -21.87 -6.80
CA MET A 58 -4.34 -23.15 -7.37
C MET A 58 -5.10 -22.89 -8.69
N PRO A 59 -4.67 -23.46 -9.83
CA PRO A 59 -5.25 -23.16 -11.14
C PRO A 59 -6.72 -23.56 -11.28
N TYR A 60 -7.22 -24.37 -10.34
CA TYR A 60 -8.61 -24.86 -10.30
C TYR A 60 -9.45 -24.18 -9.21
N ALA A 61 -8.88 -23.26 -8.40
CA ALA A 61 -9.64 -22.55 -7.38
C ALA A 61 -10.33 -21.32 -7.99
N GLN A 62 -11.60 -21.10 -7.61
CA GLN A 62 -12.28 -19.86 -7.96
C GLN A 62 -11.59 -18.67 -7.28
N PRO A 63 -11.46 -17.50 -7.95
CA PRO A 63 -10.78 -16.33 -7.39
C PRO A 63 -11.30 -15.90 -6.00
N LYS A 64 -12.59 -16.11 -5.73
CA LYS A 64 -13.20 -15.85 -4.41
C LYS A 64 -12.59 -16.71 -3.32
N ILE A 65 -12.35 -18.00 -3.59
CA ILE A 65 -11.76 -18.94 -2.63
C ILE A 65 -10.30 -18.56 -2.36
N SER A 66 -9.55 -18.24 -3.42
CA SER A 66 -8.16 -17.76 -3.30
C SER A 66 -8.03 -16.51 -2.44
N PHE A 67 -8.98 -15.57 -2.54
CA PHE A 67 -9.02 -14.36 -1.72
C PHE A 67 -9.24 -14.68 -0.22
N PHE A 68 -10.21 -15.54 0.11
CA PHE A 68 -10.45 -15.93 1.50
C PHE A 68 -9.28 -16.72 2.10
N VAL A 69 -8.66 -17.60 1.33
CA VAL A 69 -7.46 -18.34 1.78
C VAL A 69 -6.30 -17.37 2.06
N TRP A 70 -6.12 -16.34 1.23
CA TRP A 70 -5.10 -15.31 1.44
C TRP A 70 -5.36 -14.48 2.73
N GLU A 71 -6.60 -14.03 2.96
CA GLU A 71 -6.97 -13.32 4.20
C GLU A 71 -6.82 -14.22 5.45
N ALA A 72 -7.21 -15.50 5.35
CA ALA A 72 -7.09 -16.47 6.44
C ALA A 72 -5.63 -16.79 6.80
N LEU A 73 -4.75 -16.94 5.81
CA LEU A 73 -3.32 -17.13 6.01
C LEU A 73 -2.64 -15.96 6.72
N TRP A 74 -3.28 -14.79 6.70
CA TRP A 74 -2.81 -13.57 7.33
C TRP A 74 -3.53 -13.24 8.64
N GLY A 75 -4.46 -14.09 9.09
CA GLY A 75 -5.21 -13.88 10.33
C GLY A 75 -6.18 -12.69 10.26
N ARG A 76 -6.68 -12.34 9.07
CA ARG A 76 -7.59 -11.21 8.83
C ARG A 76 -9.07 -11.60 8.70
N VAL A 77 -9.45 -12.78 9.18
CA VAL A 77 -10.84 -13.27 9.16
C VAL A 77 -11.68 -12.58 10.23
#